data_AF-A0A7Y5NWQ3-F1
#
_entry.id   AF-A0A7Y5NWQ3-F1
#
_cell.length_a   1.000
_cell.length_b   1.000
_cell.length_c   1.000
_cell.angle_alpha   90.00
_cell.angle_beta   90.00
_cell.angle_gamma   90.00
#
_symmetry.space_group_name_H-M   'P 1'
#
loop_
_entity.id
_entity.type
_entity.pdbx_description
1 polymer ?
#
loop_
_entity_poly.entity_id
_entity_poly.type
_entity_poly.pdbx_seq_one_letter_code
_entity_poly.pdbx_strand_id
1 'polypeptide(L)'
;MSESNPDDALIDEVLDEALADYEGVVPDDVLALIREQLGDTLAASGAGRRLLRQMKPDPVVDRSAEIGDEAARTEDEGATGTDKKR
;
A
#
# COMPACT_ATOMS: atom_id res chain seq x y z
N MET A 1 -6.29 5.62 23.81
CA MET A 1 -5.14 5.20 22.98
C MET A 1 -5.40 5.83 21.64
N SER A 2 -4.65 6.87 21.26
CA SER A 2 -4.79 7.50 19.95
C SER A 2 -4.25 6.52 18.92
N GLU A 3 -5.10 6.08 18.00
CA GLU A 3 -4.66 5.32 16.84
C GLU A 3 -3.76 6.26 16.02
N SER A 4 -2.47 5.94 15.93
CA SER A 4 -1.54 6.67 15.05
C SER A 4 -2.10 6.63 13.64
N ASN A 5 -2.15 7.78 12.99
CA ASN A 5 -2.75 7.91 11.68
C ASN A 5 -1.91 7.08 10.71
N PRO A 6 -2.48 6.24 9.83
CA PRO A 6 -1.70 5.44 8.88
C PRO A 6 -0.87 6.30 7.89
N ASP A 7 -1.13 7.60 7.82
CA ASP A 7 -0.31 8.55 7.06
C ASP A 7 0.99 8.90 7.82
N ASP A 8 1.00 8.87 9.16
CA ASP A 8 2.17 9.20 9.99
C ASP A 8 3.29 8.16 9.78
N ALA A 9 2.92 6.87 9.72
CA ALA A 9 3.89 5.79 9.48
C ALA A 9 4.56 5.87 8.10
N LEU A 10 3.83 6.31 7.07
CA LEU A 10 4.39 6.50 5.73
C LEU A 10 5.24 7.75 5.64
N ILE A 11 4.87 8.80 6.36
CA ILE A 11 5.71 9.99 6.48
C ILE A 11 7.05 9.59 7.10
N ASP A 12 7.04 8.80 8.18
CA ASP A 12 8.27 8.32 8.80
C ASP A 12 9.12 7.49 7.84
N GLU A 13 8.52 6.57 7.08
CA GLU A 13 9.23 5.76 6.08
C GLU A 13 9.89 6.61 4.98
N VAL A 14 9.16 7.59 4.44
CA VAL A 14 9.67 8.52 3.43
C VAL A 14 10.81 9.38 3.99
N LEU A 15 10.69 9.83 5.24
CA LEU A 15 11.71 10.64 5.90
C LEU A 15 12.97 9.82 6.22
N ASP A 16 12.81 8.56 6.65
CA ASP A 16 13.94 7.65 6.88
C ASP A 16 14.72 7.43 5.59
N GLU A 17 14.05 7.14 4.47
CA GLU A 17 14.70 6.97 3.17
C GLU A 17 15.39 8.26 2.70
N ALA A 18 14.73 9.41 2.83
CA ALA A 18 15.26 10.68 2.36
C ALA A 18 16.44 11.21 3.19
N LEU A 19 16.50 10.87 4.49
CA LEU A 19 17.53 11.37 5.40
C LEU A 19 18.69 10.39 5.62
N ALA A 20 18.55 9.13 5.21
CA ALA A 20 19.58 8.09 5.39
C ALA A 20 20.97 8.52 4.89
N ASP A 21 21.06 9.17 3.73
CA ASP A 21 22.33 9.61 3.14
C ASP A 21 23.02 10.75 3.92
N TYR A 22 22.30 11.41 4.83
CA TYR A 22 22.81 12.52 5.63
C TYR A 22 23.21 12.10 7.05
N GLU A 23 22.88 10.87 7.45
CA GLU A 23 23.28 10.32 8.75
C GLU A 23 24.81 10.28 8.89
N GLY A 24 25.32 10.77 10.02
CA GLY A 24 26.77 10.84 10.28
C GLY A 24 27.51 11.95 9.53
N VAL A 25 26.86 12.66 8.60
CA VAL A 25 27.40 13.86 7.93
C VAL A 25 26.85 15.13 8.58
N VAL A 26 25.57 15.12 8.93
CA VAL A 26 24.86 16.23 9.55
C VAL A 26 24.65 15.92 11.04
N PRO A 27 24.78 16.92 11.95
CA PRO A 27 24.48 16.73 13.37
C PRO A 27 23.04 16.24 13.62
N ASP A 28 22.87 15.35 14.60
CA ASP A 28 21.58 14.71 14.89
C ASP A 28 20.47 15.70 15.25
N ASP A 29 20.80 16.79 15.94
CA ASP A 29 19.87 17.87 16.29
C ASP A 29 19.37 18.63 15.06
N VAL A 30 20.24 18.79 14.06
CA VAL A 30 19.88 19.40 12.78
C VAL A 30 19.04 18.43 11.94
N LEU A 31 19.37 17.13 11.92
CA LEU A 31 18.56 16.11 11.25
C LEU A 31 17.15 16.01 11.86
N ALA A 32 17.03 16.11 13.19
CA ALA A 32 15.75 16.10 13.88
C ALA A 32 14.86 17.30 13.47
N LEU A 33 15.45 18.51 13.39
CA LEU A 33 14.77 19.71 12.90
C LEU A 33 14.30 19.57 11.44
N ILE A 34 15.17 19.03 10.58
CA ILE A 34 14.82 18.78 9.17
C ILE A 34 13.69 17.77 9.07
N ARG A 35 13.73 16.69 9.86
CA ARG A 35 12.70 15.65 9.90
C ARG A 35 11.34 16.23 10.28
N GLU A 36 11.28 17.01 11.36
CA GLU A 36 10.06 17.67 11.81
C GLU A 36 9.47 18.57 10.71
N GLN A 37 10.30 19.46 10.15
CA GLN A 37 9.86 20.41 9.11
C GLN A 37 9.36 19.71 7.84
N LEU A 38 10.03 18.64 7.41
CA LEU A 38 9.64 17.87 6.23
C LEU A 38 8.37 17.06 6.48
N GLY A 39 8.25 16.43 7.66
CA GLY A 39 7.05 15.69 8.05
C GLY A 39 5.80 16.58 8.06
N ASP A 40 5.90 17.75 8.69
CA ASP A 40 4.84 18.75 8.71
C ASP A 40 4.46 19.19 7.28
N THR A 41 5.44 19.37 6.41
CA THR A 41 5.22 19.79 5.02
C THR A 41 4.55 18.70 4.18
N LEU A 42 4.92 17.43 4.39
CA LEU A 42 4.32 16.27 3.74
C LEU A 42 2.84 16.12 4.13
N ALA A 43 2.53 16.27 5.42
CA ALA A 43 1.16 16.22 5.93
C ALA A 43 0.32 17.43 5.46
N ALA A 44 0.89 18.63 5.49
CA ALA A 44 0.18 19.87 5.22
C ALA A 44 -0.03 20.16 3.73
N SER A 45 0.88 19.72 2.85
CA SER A 45 0.81 20.03 1.41
C SER A 45 -0.07 19.06 0.62
N GLY A 46 -0.80 19.59 -0.37
CA GLY A 46 -1.63 18.76 -1.26
C GLY A 46 -0.81 17.79 -2.13
N ALA A 47 0.41 18.18 -2.49
CA ALA A 47 1.36 17.33 -3.20
C ALA A 47 1.91 16.21 -2.30
N GLY A 48 2.28 16.52 -1.05
CA GLY A 48 2.72 15.52 -0.08
C GLY A 48 1.65 14.47 0.20
N ARG A 49 0.41 14.89 0.50
CA ARG A 49 -0.72 13.97 0.65
C ARG A 49 -1.06 13.14 -0.60
N ARG A 50 -0.67 13.61 -1.80
CA ARG A 50 -0.84 12.84 -3.04
C ARG A 50 0.23 11.77 -3.17
N LEU A 51 1.48 12.11 -2.85
CA LEU A 51 2.60 11.19 -2.83
C LEU A 51 2.38 10.07 -1.81
N LEU A 52 1.98 10.41 -0.57
CA LEU A 52 1.64 9.42 0.46
C LEU A 52 0.53 8.46 0.01
N ARG A 53 -0.49 8.96 -0.71
CA ARG A 53 -1.55 8.11 -1.28
C ARG A 53 -1.08 7.21 -2.42
N GLN A 54 -0.04 7.58 -3.16
CA GLN A 54 0.55 6.74 -4.21
C GLN A 54 1.44 5.65 -3.63
N MET A 55 2.04 5.88 -2.47
CA MET A 55 2.84 4.88 -1.76
C MET A 55 1.98 3.86 -0.99
N LYS A 56 0.73 4.22 -0.64
CA LYS A 56 -0.22 3.24 -0.13
C LYS A 56 -0.55 2.20 -1.21
N PRO A 57 -0.42 0.89 -0.92
CA PRO A 57 -0.92 -0.13 -1.82
C PRO A 57 -2.42 0.10 -2.04
N ASP A 58 -2.84 0.08 -3.30
CA ASP A 58 -4.24 0.33 -3.67
C ASP A 58 -5.10 -0.83 -3.11
N PRO A 59 -6.10 -0.56 -2.24
CA PRO A 59 -6.93 -1.61 -1.64
C PRO A 59 -7.70 -2.43 -2.68
N VAL A 60 -7.82 -1.94 -3.93
CA VAL A 60 -8.45 -2.70 -5.03
C VAL A 60 -7.56 -3.84 -5.52
N VAL A 61 -6.23 -3.74 -5.41
CA VAL A 61 -5.29 -4.76 -5.92
C VAL A 61 -5.16 -5.93 -4.95
N ASP A 62 -5.40 -5.72 -3.65
CA ASP A 62 -5.35 -6.77 -2.61
C ASP A 62 -6.56 -7.72 -2.63
N ARG A 63 -7.57 -7.48 -3.48
CA ARG A 63 -8.65 -8.45 -3.75
C ARG A 63 -8.28 -9.52 -4.79
N SER A 64 -7.09 -9.44 -5.38
CA SER A 64 -6.64 -10.47 -6.34
C SER A 64 -6.37 -11.83 -5.68
N ALA A 65 -6.29 -11.88 -4.34
CA ALA A 65 -6.21 -13.13 -3.57
C ALA A 65 -7.59 -13.77 -3.30
N GLU A 66 -8.71 -13.10 -3.60
CA GLU A 66 -10.07 -13.59 -3.34
C GLU A 66 -10.83 -13.99 -4.62
N ILE A 67 -10.12 -14.24 -5.72
CA ILE A 67 -10.66 -14.92 -6.92
C ILE A 67 -9.90 -16.24 -7.10
N GLY A 68 -9.78 -17.00 -6.02
CA GLY A 68 -9.10 -18.29 -5.98
C GLY A 68 -10.02 -19.49 -5.81
N ASP A 69 -11.33 -19.30 -5.60
CA ASP A 69 -12.23 -20.41 -5.22
C ASP A 69 -13.58 -20.45 -5.97
N GLU A 70 -13.85 -19.50 -6.89
CA GLU A 70 -15.09 -19.50 -7.69
C GLU A 70 -14.85 -19.89 -9.17
N ALA A 71 -13.81 -20.70 -9.42
CA ALA A 71 -13.59 -21.35 -10.72
C ALA A 71 -13.68 -22.90 -10.65
N ALA A 72 -13.84 -23.48 -9.46
CA ALA A 72 -13.89 -24.94 -9.26
C ALA A 72 -15.31 -25.54 -9.26
N ARG A 73 -16.25 -24.95 -10.02
CA ARG A 73 -17.54 -25.59 -10.34
C ARG A 73 -17.87 -25.46 -11.82
N THR A 74 -16.96 -25.92 -12.66
CA THR A 74 -17.37 -26.42 -13.97
C THR A 74 -16.56 -27.68 -14.22
N GLU A 75 -17.26 -28.74 -14.63
CA GLU A 75 -16.70 -30.01 -15.12
C GLU A 75 -16.35 -31.07 -14.07
N ASP A 76 -17.39 -31.71 -13.52
CA ASP A 76 -17.46 -33.18 -13.50
C ASP A 76 -18.91 -33.62 -13.25
N GLU A 77 -19.69 -33.85 -14.31
CA GLU A 77 -20.63 -34.98 -14.39
C GLU A 77 -20.97 -35.26 -15.86
N GLY A 78 -20.21 -36.18 -16.45
CA GLY A 78 -20.79 -37.34 -17.11
C GLY A 78 -21.56 -37.13 -18.41
N ALA A 79 -20.83 -37.20 -19.52
CA ALA A 79 -21.38 -37.68 -20.78
C ALA A 79 -22.02 -39.07 -20.63
N THR A 80 -23.31 -39.21 -20.95
CA THR A 80 -23.87 -40.44 -21.54
C THR A 80 -25.14 -40.15 -22.33
N GLY A 81 -25.30 -40.81 -23.47
CA GLY A 81 -26.63 -41.10 -24.03
C GLY A 81 -26.97 -40.47 -25.39
N THR A 82 -26.38 -41.01 -26.45
CA THR A 82 -27.04 -41.11 -27.76
C THR A 82 -28.42 -41.80 -27.61
N ASP A 83 -29.52 -41.20 -28.08
CA ASP A 83 -30.64 -41.93 -28.73
C ASP A 83 -31.72 -40.99 -29.33
N LYS A 84 -31.84 -41.00 -30.68
CA LYS A 84 -33.06 -41.33 -31.47
C LYS A 84 -34.34 -40.47 -31.41
N LYS A 85 -34.79 -40.11 -32.64
CA LYS A 85 -36.16 -39.81 -33.14
C LYS A 85 -36.83 -38.51 -32.67
N ARG A 86 -37.08 -37.58 -33.61
CA ARG A 86 -38.32 -37.51 -34.42
C ARG A 86 -38.12 -36.61 -35.64
#